data_AF-A0A3M0WJR6-F1
#
_entry.id   AF-A0A3M0WJR6-F1
#
_cell.length_a   1.000
_cell.length_b   1.000
_cell.length_c   1.000
_cell.angle_alpha   90.00
_cell.angle_beta   90.00
_cell.angle_gamma   90.00
#
_symmetry.space_group_name_H-M   'P 1'
#
loop_
_entity.id
_entity.type
_entity.pdbx_description
1 polymer ?
#
loop_
_entity_poly.entity_id
_entity_poly.type
_entity_poly.pdbx_seq_one_letter_code
_entity_poly.pdbx_strand_id
1 'polypeptide(L)'
;MEILKKEEIFPYLQNLVKKAKKYVLISSPWIKLDVLKSLLKKDVNVEIILRNSQLEDLFITDKRVFNYIKEIGGNIYLNPDIHAKFFIFFGKEVVIGSANITDSGLLEDGNIE
;
A
#
# COMPACT_ATOMS: atom_id res chain seq x y z
N MET A 1 -15.98 -11.44 -7.12
CA MET A 1 -15.40 -11.14 -5.80
C MET A 1 -14.72 -12.42 -5.36
N GLU A 2 -13.42 -12.35 -5.16
CA GLU A 2 -12.57 -13.45 -4.69
C GLU A 2 -12.09 -13.08 -3.30
N ILE A 3 -12.04 -14.04 -2.38
CA ILE A 3 -11.53 -13.83 -1.03
C ILE A 3 -10.11 -14.39 -1.02
N LEU A 4 -9.14 -13.56 -0.66
CA LEU A 4 -7.74 -13.92 -0.53
C LEU A 4 -7.47 -14.32 0.93
N LYS A 5 -6.96 -15.53 1.12
CA LYS A 5 -6.39 -15.91 2.41
C LYS A 5 -5.09 -15.16 2.63
N LYS A 6 -4.69 -15.06 3.90
CA LYS A 6 -3.45 -14.41 4.35
C LYS A 6 -2.24 -14.68 3.44
N GLU A 7 -1.91 -15.95 3.24
CA GLU A 7 -0.77 -16.38 2.41
C GLU A 7 -0.89 -16.01 0.92
N GLU A 8 -2.09 -15.66 0.44
CA GLU A 8 -2.35 -15.31 -0.95
C GLU A 8 -2.24 -13.79 -1.17
N ILE A 9 -2.52 -12.96 -0.16
CA ILE A 9 -2.58 -11.49 -0.27
C ILE A 9 -1.29 -10.92 -0.87
N PHE A 10 -0.15 -11.17 -0.22
CA PHE A 10 1.10 -10.54 -0.61
C PHE A 10 1.59 -11.01 -2.00
N PRO A 11 1.64 -12.32 -2.33
CA PRO A 11 1.94 -12.78 -3.69
C PRO A 11 0.98 -12.23 -4.74
N TYR A 12 -0.31 -12.13 -4.41
CA TYR A 12 -1.33 -11.60 -5.32
C TYR A 12 -1.09 -10.10 -5.61
N LEU A 13 -0.86 -9.29 -4.57
CA LEU A 13 -0.51 -7.89 -4.71
C LEU A 13 0.78 -7.70 -5.54
N GLN A 14 1.83 -8.48 -5.29
CA GLN A 14 3.05 -8.43 -6.08
C GLN A 14 2.78 -8.72 -7.56
N ASN A 15 1.96 -9.72 -7.86
CA ASN A 15 1.57 -10.05 -9.22
C ASN A 15 0.79 -8.92 -9.90
N LEU A 16 -0.14 -8.28 -9.19
CA LEU A 16 -0.91 -7.14 -9.70
C LEU A 16 -0.01 -5.92 -9.94
N VAL A 17 0.87 -5.57 -9.00
CA VAL A 17 1.82 -4.47 -9.19
C VAL A 17 2.76 -4.75 -10.37
N LYS A 18 3.21 -6.00 -10.53
CA LYS A 18 4.03 -6.41 -11.69
C LYS A 18 3.30 -6.18 -13.01
N LYS A 19 2.00 -6.47 -13.08
CA LYS A 19 1.16 -6.29 -14.28
C LYS A 19 0.69 -4.85 -14.50
N ALA A 20 0.72 -4.00 -13.48
CA ALA A 20 0.26 -2.62 -13.57
C ALA A 20 1.01 -1.84 -14.66
N LYS A 21 0.25 -1.15 -15.53
CA LYS A 21 0.81 -0.46 -16.71
C LYS A 21 0.85 1.07 -16.61
N LYS A 22 -0.08 1.68 -15.86
CA LYS A 22 -0.19 3.15 -15.77
C LYS A 22 0.01 3.64 -14.35
N TYR A 23 -0.88 3.23 -13.45
CA TYR A 23 -0.80 3.63 -12.05
C TYR A 23 -1.23 2.50 -11.11
N VAL A 24 -0.78 2.63 -9.87
CA VAL A 24 -1.31 1.95 -8.69
C VAL A 24 -1.70 3.05 -7.69
N LEU A 25 -2.96 3.07 -7.30
CA LEU A 25 -3.45 3.92 -6.23
C LEU A 25 -3.58 3.06 -4.97
N ILE A 26 -2.94 3.51 -3.90
CA ILE A 26 -2.83 2.80 -2.64
C ILE A 26 -3.48 3.66 -1.56
N SER A 27 -4.35 3.07 -0.76
CA SER A 27 -4.75 3.65 0.52
C SER A 27 -4.24 2.75 1.62
N SER A 28 -3.50 3.31 2.58
CA SER A 28 -3.08 2.62 3.79
C SER A 28 -2.84 3.66 4.87
N PRO A 29 -3.51 3.57 6.02
CA PRO A 29 -3.27 4.48 7.14
C PRO A 29 -1.81 4.52 7.57
N TRP A 30 -1.14 3.37 7.58
CA TRP A 30 0.27 3.28 7.96
C TRP A 30 1.09 2.48 6.95
N ILE A 31 2.34 2.88 6.76
CA ILE A 31 3.24 2.26 5.78
C ILE A 31 4.65 2.10 6.35
N LYS A 32 5.21 0.89 6.26
CA LYS A 32 6.65 0.60 6.43
C LYS A 32 7.33 0.56 5.06
N LEU A 33 8.46 1.25 4.92
CA LEU A 33 9.14 1.39 3.63
C LEU A 33 9.58 0.06 3.05
N ASP A 34 10.10 -0.85 3.88
CA ASP A 34 10.69 -2.09 3.40
C ASP A 34 9.61 -3.03 2.81
N VAL A 35 8.41 -3.04 3.40
CA VAL A 35 7.23 -3.73 2.87
C VAL A 35 6.71 -3.07 1.60
N LEU A 36 6.69 -1.73 1.55
CA LEU A 36 6.28 -1.01 0.35
C LEU A 36 7.23 -1.30 -0.83
N LYS A 37 8.54 -1.33 -0.58
CA LYS A 37 9.57 -1.62 -1.59
C LYS A 37 9.49 -3.05 -2.13
N SER A 38 9.06 -4.00 -1.31
CA SER A 38 8.90 -5.39 -1.75
C SER A 38 7.65 -5.61 -2.62
N LEU A 39 6.71 -4.65 -2.61
CA LEU A 39 5.54 -4.63 -3.51
C LEU A 39 5.81 -3.84 -4.80
N LEU A 40 6.41 -2.66 -4.70
CA LEU A 40 6.49 -1.70 -5.81
C LEU A 40 7.55 -2.05 -6.87
N LYS A 41 7.29 -1.60 -8.11
CA LYS A 41 8.25 -1.61 -9.23
C LYS A 41 8.51 -0.19 -9.74
N LYS A 42 9.67 0.05 -10.37
CA LYS A 42 10.11 1.38 -10.80
C LYS A 42 9.27 2.05 -11.91
N ASP A 43 8.56 1.28 -12.73
CA ASP A 43 7.93 1.78 -13.96
C ASP A 43 6.40 1.96 -13.84
N VAL A 44 5.87 2.25 -12.66
CA VAL A 44 4.44 2.53 -12.48
C VAL A 44 4.26 3.82 -11.69
N ASN A 45 3.31 4.65 -12.11
CA ASN A 45 2.96 5.84 -11.32
C ASN A 45 2.33 5.38 -10.01
N VAL A 46 2.88 5.83 -8.89
CA VAL A 46 2.40 5.44 -7.55
C VAL A 46 1.73 6.63 -6.90
N GLU A 47 0.48 6.45 -6.53
CA GLU A 47 -0.29 7.41 -5.76
C GLU A 47 -0.67 6.78 -4.42
N ILE A 48 -0.35 7.46 -3.31
CA ILE A 48 -0.65 6.97 -1.96
C ILE A 48 -1.57 7.95 -1.25
N ILE A 49 -2.66 7.46 -0.67
CA ILE A 49 -3.48 8.15 0.31
C ILE A 49 -3.08 7.63 1.68
N LEU A 50 -2.51 8.52 2.50
CA LEU A 50 -1.92 8.18 3.79
C LEU A 50 -2.61 8.95 4.92
N ARG A 51 -2.81 8.27 6.05
CA ARG A 51 -3.15 8.93 7.30
C ARG A 51 -1.85 9.39 7.97
N ASN A 52 -1.69 10.71 8.13
CA ASN A 52 -0.50 11.27 8.77
C ASN A 52 -0.81 12.58 9.49
N SER A 53 -1.74 12.52 10.45
CA SER A 53 -2.27 13.70 11.14
C SER A 53 -2.08 13.67 12.66
N GLN A 54 -1.77 12.52 13.23
CA GLN A 54 -1.51 12.34 14.66
C GLN A 54 -0.07 11.89 14.91
N LEU A 55 0.43 12.12 16.13
CA LEU A 55 1.76 11.67 16.53
C LEU A 55 1.94 10.16 16.35
N GLU A 56 0.91 9.37 16.66
CA GLU A 56 0.92 7.92 16.47
C GLU A 56 1.15 7.53 15.00
N ASP A 57 0.48 8.21 14.06
CA ASP A 57 0.65 7.96 12.62
C ASP A 57 2.12 8.19 12.19
N LEU A 58 2.77 9.22 12.76
CA LEU A 58 4.17 9.57 12.52
C LEU A 58 5.16 8.57 13.15
N PHE A 59 4.76 7.85 14.19
CA PHE A 59 5.57 6.81 14.83
C PHE A 59 5.45 5.47 14.09
N ILE A 60 4.26 5.14 13.58
CA ILE A 60 4.03 3.88 12.86
C ILE A 60 4.51 4.00 11.41
N THR A 61 4.20 5.09 10.71
CA THR A 61 4.66 5.27 9.32
C THR A 61 6.15 5.58 9.27
N ASP A 62 6.86 4.88 8.39
CA ASP A 62 8.26 5.16 8.15
C ASP A 62 8.42 6.46 7.34
N LYS A 63 9.07 7.47 7.94
CA LYS A 63 9.33 8.77 7.31
C LYS A 63 10.11 8.66 5.99
N ARG A 64 10.86 7.58 5.77
CA ARG A 64 11.58 7.31 4.52
C ARG A 64 10.64 7.06 3.34
N VAL A 65 9.38 6.70 3.58
CA VAL A 65 8.33 6.53 2.54
C VAL A 65 8.15 7.81 1.72
N PHE A 66 8.14 8.98 2.36
CA PHE A 66 7.96 10.26 1.68
C PHE A 66 9.06 10.53 0.65
N ASN A 67 10.32 10.29 1.04
CA ASN A 67 11.46 10.47 0.15
C ASN A 67 11.41 9.44 -0.99
N TYR A 68 11.16 8.17 -0.67
CA TYR A 68 11.12 7.11 -1.66
C TYR A 68 10.03 7.32 -2.73
N ILE A 69 8.81 7.70 -2.32
CA ILE A 69 7.73 7.96 -3.27
C ILE A 69 8.06 9.15 -4.18
N LYS A 70 8.66 10.21 -3.61
CA LYS A 70 9.13 11.35 -4.38
C LYS A 70 10.24 10.95 -5.38
N GLU A 71 11.18 10.11 -4.97
CA GLU A 71 12.29 9.62 -5.81
C GLU A 71 11.81 8.81 -7.02
N ILE A 72 10.74 8.02 -6.87
CA ILE A 72 10.15 7.26 -7.99
C ILE A 72 9.13 8.08 -8.81
N GLY A 73 9.00 9.38 -8.54
CA GLY A 73 8.07 10.27 -9.25
C GLY A 73 6.60 10.09 -8.89
N GLY A 74 6.29 9.41 -7.79
CA GLY A 74 4.93 9.24 -7.28
C GLY A 74 4.46 10.39 -6.40
N ASN A 75 3.21 10.30 -5.95
CA ASN A 75 2.56 11.32 -5.13
C ASN A 75 2.02 10.72 -3.82
N ILE A 76 2.09 11.51 -2.74
CA ILE A 76 1.44 11.21 -1.47
C ILE A 76 0.39 12.28 -1.19
N TYR A 77 -0.82 11.83 -0.95
CA TYR A 77 -1.96 12.62 -0.52
C TYR A 77 -2.23 12.32 0.95
N LEU A 78 -2.40 13.36 1.75
CA LEU A 78 -2.72 13.22 3.17
C LEU A 78 -4.22 13.34 3.36
N ASN A 79 -4.82 12.36 4.03
CA ASN A 79 -6.19 12.43 4.49
C ASN A 79 -6.22 12.02 5.97
N PRO A 80 -6.54 12.93 6.91
CA PRO A 80 -6.50 12.64 8.34
C PRO A 80 -7.51 11.57 8.77
N ASP A 81 -8.61 11.43 8.04
CA ASP A 81 -9.74 10.56 8.41
C ASP A 81 -9.72 9.21 7.66
N ILE A 82 -8.74 8.99 6.77
CA ILE A 82 -8.68 7.75 5.99
C ILE A 82 -8.30 6.58 6.90
N HIS A 83 -9.17 5.58 6.95
CA HIS A 83 -8.85 4.26 7.53
C HIS A 83 -8.96 3.12 6.52
N ALA A 84 -9.42 3.42 5.30
CA ALA A 84 -9.58 2.45 4.22
C ALA A 84 -8.22 1.92 3.77
N LYS A 85 -8.16 0.61 3.47
CA LYS A 85 -6.98 -0.06 2.98
C LYS A 85 -7.33 -0.74 1.67
N PHE A 86 -6.69 -0.30 0.61
CA PHE A 86 -6.96 -0.83 -0.71
C PHE A 86 -5.82 -0.57 -1.68
N PHE A 87 -5.80 -1.38 -2.74
CA PHE A 87 -5.02 -1.17 -3.94
C PHE A 87 -5.97 -1.10 -5.13
N ILE A 88 -5.84 -0.05 -5.94
CA ILE A 88 -6.56 0.11 -7.21
C ILE A 88 -5.52 0.10 -8.32
N PHE A 89 -5.70 -0.79 -9.28
CA PHE A 89 -4.82 -0.93 -10.44
C PHE A 89 -5.52 -0.43 -11.71
N PHE A 90 -4.75 0.17 -12.61
CA PHE A 90 -5.27 0.55 -13.92
C PHE A 90 -5.83 -0.66 -14.67
N GLY A 91 -7.14 -0.71 -14.91
CA GLY A 91 -7.83 -1.84 -15.55
C GLY A 91 -8.98 -2.47 -14.75
N LYS A 92 -9.33 -1.92 -13.58
CA LYS A 92 -10.44 -2.32 -12.67
C LYS A 92 -10.16 -3.49 -11.71
N GLU A 93 -8.91 -3.89 -11.53
CA GLU A 93 -8.56 -4.79 -10.41
C GLU A 93 -8.44 -3.96 -9.12
N VAL A 94 -9.12 -4.41 -8.06
CA VAL A 94 -9.13 -3.76 -6.75
C VAL A 94 -8.97 -4.83 -5.67
N VAL A 95 -8.07 -4.58 -4.73
CA VAL A 95 -7.93 -5.37 -3.49
C VAL A 95 -8.31 -4.46 -2.34
N ILE A 96 -9.19 -4.90 -1.44
CA ILE A 96 -9.72 -4.10 -0.32
C ILE A 96 -9.73 -4.99 0.93
N GLY A 97 -9.38 -4.41 2.08
CA GLY A 97 -9.67 -5.05 3.35
C GLY A 97 -9.05 -4.31 4.54
N SER A 98 -8.38 -5.06 5.40
CA SER A 98 -7.93 -4.67 6.74
C SER A 98 -6.42 -4.53 6.89
N ALA A 99 -5.62 -5.05 5.94
CA ALA A 99 -4.17 -5.07 5.99
C ALA A 99 -3.55 -3.70 5.69
N ASN A 100 -2.78 -3.16 6.64
CA ASN A 100 -1.87 -2.04 6.38
C ASN A 100 -0.63 -2.53 5.62
N ILE A 101 0.10 -1.63 4.97
CA ILE A 101 1.41 -1.93 4.36
C ILE A 101 2.49 -1.93 5.44
N THR A 102 2.41 -2.87 6.37
CA THR A 102 3.35 -3.08 7.48
C THR A 102 3.73 -4.56 7.55
N ASP A 103 4.80 -4.91 8.27
CA ASP A 103 5.20 -6.31 8.43
C ASP A 103 4.05 -7.10 9.05
N SER A 104 3.47 -6.60 10.15
CA SER A 104 2.29 -7.17 10.79
C SER A 104 1.02 -7.21 9.94
N GLY A 105 0.94 -6.37 8.91
CA GLY A 105 -0.24 -6.28 8.04
C GLY A 105 -0.18 -7.25 6.86
N LEU A 106 0.99 -7.46 6.27
CA LEU A 106 1.14 -8.21 5.03
C LEU A 106 2.08 -9.42 5.11
N LEU A 107 2.94 -9.50 6.13
CA LEU A 107 4.00 -10.52 6.23
C LEU A 107 3.82 -11.42 7.47
N GLU A 108 3.41 -10.87 8.62
CA GLU A 108 3.11 -11.63 9.84
C GLU A 108 1.61 -12.03 9.90
N ASP A 109 1.24 -12.94 10.81
CA ASP A 109 -0.12 -13.51 10.91
C ASP A 109 -1.23 -12.47 11.17
N GLY A 110 -2.38 -12.57 10.46
CA GLY A 110 -3.62 -11.95 10.94
C GLY A 110 -4.73 -11.53 9.96
N ASN A 111 -4.50 -11.42 8.64
CA ASN A 111 -5.47 -10.75 7.74
C ASN A 111 -6.12 -11.67 6.67
N ILE A 112 -7.38 -11.37 6.33
CA ILE A 112 -8.14 -11.91 5.19
C ILE A 112 -8.65 -10.70 4.41
N GLU A 113 -8.49 -10.71 3.09
CA GLU A 113 -8.81 -9.57 2.21
C GLU A 113 -9.72 -10.01 1.06
#